data_AF-A0A821N520-F1
#
_entry.id   AF-A0A821N520-F1
#
_cell.length_a   1.000
_cell.length_b   1.000
_cell.length_c   1.000
_cell.angle_alpha   90.00
_cell.angle_beta   90.00
_cell.angle_gamma   90.00
#
_symmetry.space_group_name_H-M   'P 1'
#
loop_
_entity.id
_entity.type
_entity.pdbx_description
1 polymer ?
#
loop_
_entity_poly.entity_id
_entity_poly.type
_entity_poly.pdbx_seq_one_letter_code
_entity_poly.pdbx_strand_id
1 'polypeptide(L)'
;KDKHEVKRYRMGENQGTVVAGGNGQGNRLDQLSSPKYIFVDRDYSVYVSDYNNHRVMKWMKGDKQGIVVAGGQGQGNSLSQLSYPYGIIVDQSGTVYVADYSNNRIMRWSQGATQGNFIIGGNGEGNKLNQLSGPISTG
;
A
#
# COMPACT_ATOMS: atom_id res chain seq x y z
N LYS A 1 -3.51 1.06 -22.40
CA LYS A 1 -4.23 0.38 -21.29
C LYS A 1 -3.26 0.28 -20.13
N ASP A 2 -3.65 0.78 -18.96
CA ASP A 2 -2.87 0.55 -17.74
C ASP A 2 -2.69 -0.94 -17.52
N LYS A 3 -1.45 -1.36 -17.26
CA LYS A 3 -1.10 -2.77 -17.08
C LYS A 3 -1.23 -3.23 -15.63
N HIS A 4 -1.53 -2.30 -14.71
CA HIS A 4 -1.69 -2.57 -13.27
C HIS A 4 -0.54 -3.43 -12.71
N GLU A 5 0.69 -3.00 -13.01
CA GLU A 5 1.92 -3.72 -12.72
C GLU A 5 2.98 -2.76 -12.18
N VAL A 6 3.89 -3.28 -11.37
CA VAL A 6 5.12 -2.58 -10.98
C VAL A 6 6.27 -3.24 -11.71
N LYS A 7 7.13 -2.42 -12.32
CA LYS A 7 8.32 -2.89 -13.05
C LYS A 7 9.60 -2.38 -12.43
N ARG A 8 10.60 -3.25 -12.40
CA ARG A 8 11.99 -2.89 -12.11
C ARG A 8 12.77 -2.84 -13.42
N TYR A 9 13.56 -1.78 -13.60
CA TYR A 9 14.52 -1.64 -14.69
C TYR A 9 15.93 -1.70 -14.12
N ARG A 10 16.80 -2.54 -14.70
CA ARG A 10 18.23 -2.50 -14.36
C ARG A 10 18.96 -1.56 -15.33
N MET A 11 20.09 -1.01 -14.87
CA MET A 11 20.95 -0.19 -15.72
C MET A 11 21.37 -1.00 -16.96
N GLY A 12 21.13 -0.42 -18.14
CA GLY A 12 21.41 -1.07 -19.43
C GLY A 12 20.32 -2.00 -19.97
N GLU A 13 19.21 -2.21 -19.24
CA GLU A 13 18.06 -2.96 -19.76
C GLU A 13 17.03 -2.03 -20.43
N ASN A 14 16.60 -2.40 -21.64
CA ASN A 14 15.55 -1.68 -22.38
C ASN A 14 14.14 -2.20 -22.08
N GLN A 15 14.01 -3.21 -21.21
CA GLN A 15 12.73 -3.80 -20.81
C GLN A 15 12.71 -4.00 -19.30
N GLY A 16 11.61 -3.60 -18.65
CA GLY A 16 11.43 -3.79 -17.22
C GLY A 16 10.87 -5.17 -16.88
N THR A 17 11.36 -5.77 -15.81
CA THR A 17 10.81 -7.01 -15.24
C THR A 17 9.63 -6.68 -14.33
N VAL A 18 8.50 -7.39 -14.49
CA VAL A 18 7.36 -7.27 -13.55
C VAL A 18 7.76 -7.82 -12.19
N VAL A 19 7.53 -7.04 -11.14
CA VAL A 19 7.86 -7.38 -9.74
C VAL A 19 6.64 -7.35 -8.81
N ALA A 20 5.51 -6.82 -9.27
CA ALA A 20 4.22 -6.90 -8.58
C ALA A 20 3.07 -6.77 -9.59
N GLY A 21 1.97 -7.49 -9.38
CA GLY A 21 0.83 -7.50 -10.30
C GLY A 21 1.17 -8.14 -11.66
N GLY A 22 0.71 -7.52 -12.74
CA GLY A 22 1.02 -7.95 -14.13
C GLY A 22 0.07 -8.99 -14.73
N ASN A 23 -0.91 -9.47 -13.96
CA ASN A 23 -1.93 -10.43 -14.44
C ASN A 23 -3.29 -9.76 -14.71
N GLY A 24 -3.26 -8.52 -15.19
CA GLY A 24 -4.43 -7.70 -15.44
C GLY A 24 -4.98 -7.00 -14.21
N GLN A 25 -6.01 -6.17 -14.42
CA GLN A 25 -6.72 -5.48 -13.35
C GLN A 25 -7.59 -6.48 -12.57
N GLY A 26 -7.52 -6.44 -11.24
CA GLY A 26 -8.37 -7.27 -10.38
C GLY A 26 -7.91 -7.25 -8.93
N ASN A 27 -8.47 -8.12 -8.11
CA ASN A 27 -8.23 -8.18 -6.66
C ASN A 27 -7.62 -9.52 -6.19
N ARG A 28 -7.22 -10.40 -7.12
CA ARG A 28 -6.42 -11.60 -6.79
C ARG A 28 -5.05 -11.19 -6.24
N LEU A 29 -4.35 -12.12 -5.60
CA LEU A 29 -3.04 -11.85 -4.96
C LEU A 29 -1.91 -11.59 -5.97
N ASP A 30 -2.11 -11.86 -7.25
CA ASP A 30 -1.22 -11.55 -8.37
C ASP A 30 -1.73 -10.40 -9.26
N GLN A 31 -2.76 -9.68 -8.80
CA GLN A 31 -3.40 -8.58 -9.53
C GLN A 31 -3.41 -7.32 -8.68
N LEU A 32 -3.48 -6.18 -9.36
CA LEU A 32 -3.60 -4.85 -8.77
C LEU A 32 -4.74 -4.09 -9.45
N SER A 33 -5.24 -3.03 -8.81
CA SER A 33 -6.25 -2.13 -9.34
C SER A 33 -5.88 -0.68 -9.01
N SER A 34 -5.49 0.06 -10.06
CA SER A 34 -4.96 1.44 -9.99
C SER A 34 -3.90 1.67 -8.90
N PRO A 35 -2.78 0.91 -8.85
CA PRO A 35 -1.77 1.10 -7.82
C PRO A 35 -1.21 2.53 -7.82
N LYS A 36 -1.03 3.15 -6.64
CA LYS A 36 -0.66 4.58 -6.53
C LYS A 36 0.71 4.86 -5.98
N TYR A 37 1.24 3.98 -5.14
CA TYR A 37 2.52 4.20 -4.47
C TYR A 37 3.25 2.88 -4.32
N ILE A 38 4.58 2.95 -4.30
CA ILE A 38 5.45 1.82 -4.02
C ILE A 38 6.47 2.17 -2.95
N PHE A 39 6.81 1.20 -2.12
CA PHE A 39 7.97 1.25 -1.22
C PHE A 39 8.80 -0.01 -1.42
N VAL A 40 10.12 0.12 -1.43
CA VAL A 40 11.04 -1.02 -1.60
C VAL A 40 11.93 -1.10 -0.38
N ASP A 41 11.89 -2.25 0.32
CA ASP A 41 12.75 -2.48 1.48
C ASP A 41 14.16 -2.96 1.08
N ARG A 42 15.03 -3.12 2.09
CA ARG A 42 16.43 -3.56 1.88
C ARG A 42 16.55 -4.98 1.32
N ASP A 43 15.52 -5.80 1.48
CA ASP A 43 15.45 -7.17 0.96
C ASP A 43 14.87 -7.21 -0.47
N TYR A 44 14.63 -6.05 -1.07
CA TYR A 44 13.96 -5.86 -2.36
C TYR A 44 12.52 -6.36 -2.39
N SER A 45 11.85 -6.42 -1.23
CA SER A 45 10.41 -6.60 -1.22
C SER A 45 9.74 -5.33 -1.69
N VAL A 46 8.69 -5.48 -2.51
CA VAL A 46 7.92 -4.36 -3.07
C VAL A 46 6.58 -4.30 -2.37
N TYR A 47 6.35 -3.18 -1.70
CA TYR A 47 5.07 -2.81 -1.10
C TYR A 47 4.33 -1.92 -2.09
N VAL A 48 3.03 -2.16 -2.28
CA VAL A 48 2.20 -1.43 -3.25
C VAL A 48 0.89 -1.02 -2.61
N SER A 49 0.55 0.27 -2.72
CA SER A 49 -0.79 0.75 -2.41
C SER A 49 -1.72 0.37 -3.53
N ASP A 50 -2.49 -0.69 -3.30
CA ASP A 50 -3.48 -1.21 -4.24
C ASP A 50 -4.80 -0.45 -4.06
N TYR A 51 -4.76 0.80 -4.54
CA TYR A 51 -5.68 1.89 -4.19
C TYR A 51 -7.16 1.53 -4.35
N ASN A 52 -7.57 0.99 -5.49
CA ASN A 52 -8.98 0.63 -5.74
C ASN A 52 -9.39 -0.69 -5.07
N ASN A 53 -8.43 -1.47 -4.56
CA ASN A 53 -8.70 -2.68 -3.79
C ASN A 53 -8.61 -2.43 -2.28
N HIS A 54 -8.40 -1.18 -1.84
CA HIS A 54 -8.45 -0.78 -0.43
C HIS A 54 -7.50 -1.61 0.46
N ARG A 55 -6.29 -1.88 -0.05
CA ARG A 55 -5.29 -2.71 0.62
C ARG A 55 -3.88 -2.27 0.29
N VAL A 56 -2.94 -2.69 1.13
CA VAL A 56 -1.51 -2.67 0.83
C VAL A 56 -1.03 -4.09 0.63
N MET A 57 -0.34 -4.31 -0.49
CA MET A 57 0.20 -5.60 -0.88
C MET A 57 1.73 -5.59 -0.76
N LYS A 58 2.33 -6.72 -0.38
CA LYS A 58 3.79 -6.94 -0.37
C LYS A 58 4.13 -8.12 -1.28
N TRP A 59 5.10 -7.96 -2.17
CA TRP A 59 5.77 -9.05 -2.89
C TRP A 59 7.20 -9.19 -2.40
N MET A 60 7.63 -10.40 -2.04
CA MET A 60 9.05 -10.66 -1.82
C MET A 60 9.74 -10.85 -3.16
N LYS A 61 11.06 -10.67 -3.19
CA LYS A 61 11.85 -10.79 -4.42
C LYS A 61 11.69 -12.19 -5.04
N GLY A 62 11.05 -12.23 -6.21
CA GLY A 62 10.85 -13.46 -6.99
C GLY A 62 9.48 -14.12 -6.79
N ASP A 63 8.64 -13.61 -5.90
CA ASP A 63 7.29 -14.12 -5.72
C ASP A 63 6.40 -13.85 -6.93
N LYS A 64 5.50 -14.80 -7.21
CA LYS A 64 4.48 -14.67 -8.25
C LYS A 64 3.18 -14.03 -7.73
N GLN A 65 2.98 -14.05 -6.42
CA GLN A 65 1.80 -13.54 -5.72
C GLN A 65 2.24 -12.74 -4.51
N GLY A 66 1.50 -11.69 -4.17
CA GLY A 66 1.75 -10.90 -2.99
C GLY A 66 0.95 -11.39 -1.80
N ILE A 67 1.21 -10.78 -0.65
CA ILE A 67 0.43 -10.93 0.57
C ILE A 67 -0.18 -9.58 0.95
N VAL A 68 -1.38 -9.61 1.54
CA VAL A 68 -1.98 -8.41 2.13
C VAL A 68 -1.27 -8.12 3.44
N VAL A 69 -0.74 -6.91 3.60
CA VAL A 69 -0.04 -6.47 4.83
C VAL A 69 -0.75 -5.33 5.57
N ALA A 70 -1.75 -4.71 4.95
CA ALA A 70 -2.67 -3.77 5.59
C ALA A 70 -4.00 -3.70 4.82
N GLY A 71 -5.11 -3.51 5.53
CA GLY A 71 -6.45 -3.46 4.94
C GLY A 71 -6.93 -4.80 4.39
N GLY A 72 -7.61 -4.77 3.24
CA GLY A 72 -8.06 -5.98 2.52
C GLY A 72 -9.37 -6.59 3.01
N GLN A 73 -10.02 -6.00 4.02
CA GLN A 73 -11.37 -6.37 4.48
C GLN A 73 -12.47 -5.48 3.86
N GLY A 74 -12.26 -5.08 2.60
CA GLY A 74 -13.10 -4.13 1.89
C GLY A 74 -12.82 -2.66 2.24
N GLN A 75 -13.52 -1.78 1.54
CA GLN A 75 -13.50 -0.34 1.81
C GLN A 75 -14.19 -0.06 3.15
N GLY A 76 -13.59 0.78 3.99
CA GLY A 76 -14.22 1.27 5.21
C GLY A 76 -13.24 1.91 6.16
N ASN A 77 -13.68 2.18 7.39
CA ASN A 77 -12.91 2.88 8.42
C ASN A 77 -12.69 2.03 9.69
N SER A 78 -13.05 0.75 9.69
CA SER A 78 -12.69 -0.18 10.76
C SER A 78 -11.16 -0.37 10.87
N LEU A 79 -10.68 -0.95 11.97
CA LEU A 79 -9.23 -1.17 12.17
C LEU A 79 -8.61 -2.15 11.16
N SER A 80 -9.40 -3.02 10.51
CA SER A 80 -8.94 -3.91 9.44
C SER A 80 -9.20 -3.38 8.03
N GLN A 81 -9.75 -2.16 7.90
CA GLN A 81 -10.19 -1.58 6.63
C GLN A 81 -9.38 -0.32 6.29
N LEU A 82 -9.30 -0.05 5.00
CA LEU A 82 -8.73 1.16 4.42
C LEU A 82 -9.74 1.74 3.42
N SER A 83 -9.59 3.01 3.08
CA SER A 83 -10.32 3.67 2.01
C SER A 83 -9.34 4.44 1.14
N TYR A 84 -9.05 3.87 -0.04
CA TYR A 84 -8.19 4.45 -1.06
C TYR A 84 -6.76 4.76 -0.57
N PRO A 85 -6.02 3.77 -0.03
CA PRO A 85 -4.71 4.00 0.57
C PRO A 85 -3.70 4.55 -0.45
N TYR A 86 -2.87 5.50 -0.02
CA TYR A 86 -1.93 6.20 -0.89
C TYR A 86 -0.47 6.01 -0.48
N GLY A 87 0.07 6.83 0.43
CA GLY A 87 1.47 6.71 0.87
C GLY A 87 1.71 5.49 1.75
N ILE A 88 2.88 4.84 1.58
CA ILE A 88 3.35 3.74 2.42
C ILE A 88 4.78 4.04 2.88
N ILE A 89 5.06 3.87 4.17
CA ILE A 89 6.42 3.69 4.69
C ILE A 89 6.48 2.42 5.53
N VAL A 90 7.64 1.78 5.56
CA VAL A 90 7.88 0.58 6.36
C VAL A 90 9.11 0.80 7.22
N ASP A 91 9.00 0.52 8.51
CA ASP A 91 10.15 0.62 9.42
C ASP A 91 11.02 -0.64 9.41
N GLN A 92 12.12 -0.61 10.18
CA GLN A 92 13.06 -1.73 10.25
C GLN A 92 12.48 -3.00 10.91
N SER A 93 11.39 -2.87 11.66
CA SER A 93 10.67 -4.02 12.25
C SER A 93 9.64 -4.62 11.28
N GLY A 94 9.48 -4.05 10.09
CA GLY A 94 8.46 -4.45 9.13
C GLY A 94 7.07 -3.89 9.45
N THR A 95 6.95 -2.91 10.36
CA THR A 95 5.68 -2.22 10.61
C THR A 95 5.36 -1.32 9.43
N VAL A 96 4.16 -1.48 8.88
CA VAL A 96 3.68 -0.74 7.70
C VAL A 96 2.82 0.43 8.18
N TYR A 97 3.18 1.64 7.77
CA TYR A 97 2.39 2.85 8.00
C TYR A 97 1.74 3.25 6.68
N VAL A 98 0.43 3.49 6.72
CA VAL A 98 -0.39 3.74 5.54
C VAL A 98 -1.13 5.04 5.72
N ALA A 99 -1.02 5.90 4.71
CA ALA A 99 -1.94 7.02 4.56
C ALA A 99 -3.27 6.50 4.02
N ASP A 100 -4.26 6.41 4.90
CA ASP A 100 -5.62 6.00 4.61
C ASP A 100 -6.40 7.21 4.09
N TYR A 101 -6.12 7.56 2.83
CA TYR A 101 -6.36 8.86 2.22
C TYR A 101 -7.79 9.37 2.41
N SER A 102 -8.81 8.61 2.01
CA SER A 102 -10.21 9.08 2.09
C SER A 102 -10.77 9.04 3.51
N ASN A 103 -10.13 8.30 4.42
CA ASN A 103 -10.47 8.35 5.84
C ASN A 103 -9.69 9.45 6.58
N ASN A 104 -8.84 10.22 5.89
CA ASN A 104 -8.09 11.34 6.46
C ASN A 104 -7.30 10.94 7.72
N ARG A 105 -6.68 9.76 7.69
CA ARG A 105 -5.93 9.21 8.84
C ARG A 105 -4.65 8.51 8.44
N ILE A 106 -3.74 8.38 9.40
CA ILE A 106 -2.58 7.49 9.32
C ILE A 106 -2.84 6.29 10.22
N MET A 107 -2.65 5.11 9.67
CA MET A 107 -2.79 3.83 10.36
C MET A 107 -1.46 3.08 10.29
N ARG A 108 -1.15 2.26 11.29
CA ARG A 108 0.00 1.34 11.26
C ARG A 108 -0.41 -0.11 11.47
N TRP A 109 0.25 -1.04 10.80
CA TRP A 109 0.14 -2.49 11.02
C TRP A 109 1.51 -3.04 11.40
N SER A 110 1.62 -3.64 12.58
CA SER A 110 2.80 -4.45 12.91
C SER A 110 2.88 -5.66 11.98
N GLN A 111 4.08 -6.18 11.77
CA GLN A 111 4.28 -7.34 10.91
C GLN A 111 3.37 -8.51 11.31
N GLY A 112 2.56 -9.00 10.36
CA GLY A 112 1.63 -10.12 10.58
C GLY A 112 0.31 -9.74 11.27
N ALA A 113 0.08 -8.47 11.62
CA ALA A 113 -1.17 -8.04 12.22
C ALA A 113 -2.34 -8.09 11.23
N THR A 114 -3.51 -8.52 11.70
CA THR A 114 -4.76 -8.52 10.92
C THR A 114 -5.55 -7.22 11.08
N GLN A 115 -5.22 -6.41 12.09
CA GLN A 115 -5.82 -5.11 12.37
C GLN A 115 -4.73 -4.06 12.58
N GLY A 116 -5.02 -2.84 12.16
CA GLY A 116 -4.16 -1.70 12.31
C GLY A 116 -4.41 -0.98 13.62
N ASN A 117 -3.46 -0.12 13.97
CA ASN A 117 -3.57 0.82 15.06
C ASN A 117 -3.65 2.23 14.48
N PHE A 118 -4.58 3.01 15.03
CA PHE A 118 -4.68 4.42 14.72
C PHE A 118 -3.45 5.18 15.25
N ILE A 119 -2.90 6.07 14.43
CA ILE A 119 -1.78 6.94 14.82
C ILE A 119 -2.25 8.38 14.96
N ILE A 120 -2.84 8.94 13.91
CA ILE A 120 -3.27 10.34 13.86
C ILE A 120 -4.31 10.57 12.75
N GLY A 121 -5.14 11.62 12.88
CA GLY A 121 -6.19 11.99 11.91
C GLY A 121 -7.58 11.43 12.25
N GLY A 122 -8.40 11.14 11.23
CA GLY A 122 -9.68 10.45 11.36
C GLY A 122 -10.86 11.32 11.81
N ASN A 123 -10.65 12.62 12.07
CA ASN A 123 -11.70 13.58 12.44
C ASN A 123 -12.00 14.59 11.32
N GLY A 124 -11.89 14.12 10.07
CA GLY A 124 -12.08 14.93 8.87
C GLY A 124 -10.86 15.79 8.49
N GLU A 125 -11.01 16.50 7.38
CA GLU A 125 -10.03 17.46 6.87
C GLU A 125 -9.92 18.67 7.79
N GLY A 126 -8.71 19.17 8.01
CA GLY A 126 -8.47 20.38 8.80
C GLY A 126 -7.13 20.40 9.52
N ASN A 127 -6.89 21.49 10.24
CA ASN A 127 -5.60 21.82 10.86
C ASN A 127 -5.56 21.57 12.38
N LYS A 128 -6.59 20.90 12.94
CA LYS A 128 -6.60 20.52 14.37
C LYS A 128 -5.64 19.35 14.61
N LEU A 129 -5.22 19.19 15.87
CA LEU A 129 -4.24 18.17 16.31
C LEU A 129 -4.58 16.72 15.87
N ASN A 130 -5.85 16.45 15.53
CA ASN A 130 -6.40 15.16 15.15
C ASN A 130 -7.11 15.18 13.78
N GLN A 131 -6.82 16.17 12.94
CA GLN A 131 -7.34 16.31 11.57
C GLN A 131 -6.16 16.23 10.58
N LEU A 132 -6.41 15.58 9.44
CA LEU A 132 -5.47 15.52 8.32
C LEU A 132 -6.25 15.75 7.04
N SER A 133 -5.65 16.39 6.04
CA SER A 133 -6.27 16.58 4.74
C SER A 133 -5.44 15.85 3.69
N GLY A 134 -5.95 14.71 3.21
CA GLY A 134 -5.32 13.93 2.14
C GLY A 134 -3.84 13.62 2.39
N PRO A 135 -3.46 13.01 3.52
CA PRO A 135 -2.06 12.76 3.82
C PRO A 135 -1.42 11.92 2.71
N ILE A 136 -0.26 12.36 2.24
CA ILE A 136 0.62 11.62 1.34
C ILE A 136 1.97 11.44 2.04
N SER A 137 2.65 10.32 1.77
CA SER A 137 4.04 10.16 2.18
C SER A 137 4.95 10.58 1.03
N THR A 138 5.99 11.36 1.33
CA THR A 138 7.03 11.78 0.39
C THR A 138 8.38 11.15 0.71
N GLY A 139 8.36 9.86 1.11
CA GLY A 139 9.55 9.11 1.55
C GLY A 139 10.82 9.39 0.76
#